data_AF-A0A651EEP3-F1
#
_entry.id   AF-A0A651EEP3-F1
#
_cell.length_a   1.000
_cell.length_b   1.000
_cell.length_c   1.000
_cell.angle_alpha   90.00
_cell.angle_beta   90.00
_cell.angle_gamma   90.00
#
_symmetry.space_group_name_H-M   'P 1'
#
loop_
_entity.id
_entity.type
_entity.pdbx_description
1 polymer ?
#
loop_
_entity_poly.entity_id
_entity_poly.type
_entity_poly.pdbx_seq_one_letter_code
_entity_poly.pdbx_strand_id
1 'polypeptide(L)'
;YWSEDLTLPYEPFIGTIGVSPEIEAISSLQPDYYGGNMDLPDMAPGAIVYFPVQKDGALLFVGDCHAIQGDGEVSGVALEMPATVTLQIDLIKNHAIAWPRLETEDFVMTIGCARPLEDAARIAYRELVRWFAAEKPMDEMEAYMFLTQAAKVRLGNMVDPKYCVAASVSKKYFSG
;
A
#
# COMPACT_ATOMS: atom_id res chain seq x y z
N TYR A 1 -7.10 10.77 -23.46
CA TYR A 1 -6.06 11.52 -24.20
C TYR A 1 -5.36 12.42 -23.20
N TRP A 2 -4.03 12.39 -23.16
CA TRP A 2 -3.23 13.36 -22.39
C TRP A 2 -2.93 14.60 -23.25
N SER A 3 -2.61 14.37 -24.52
CA SER A 3 -2.49 15.39 -25.57
C SER A 3 -3.01 14.84 -26.90
N GLU A 4 -2.86 15.60 -27.98
CA GLU A 4 -3.24 15.16 -29.34
C GLU A 4 -2.46 13.90 -29.78
N ASP A 5 -1.18 13.80 -29.39
CA ASP A 5 -0.29 12.72 -29.82
C ASP A 5 -0.05 11.64 -28.75
N LEU A 6 -0.46 11.88 -27.50
CA LEU A 6 -0.22 10.97 -26.38
C LEU A 6 -1.51 10.55 -25.69
N THR A 7 -1.71 9.24 -25.60
CA THR A 7 -2.83 8.63 -24.88
C THR A 7 -2.29 7.75 -23.78
N LEU A 8 -2.69 8.05 -22.54
CA LEU A 8 -2.44 7.20 -21.39
C LEU A 8 -3.59 6.21 -21.22
N PRO A 9 -3.31 4.99 -20.72
CA PRO A 9 -4.35 4.06 -20.31
C PRO A 9 -5.11 4.64 -19.11
N TYR A 10 -6.32 4.12 -18.88
CA TYR A 10 -7.09 4.39 -17.67
C TYR A 10 -6.82 3.27 -16.66
N GLU A 11 -6.02 3.59 -15.65
CA GLU A 11 -5.57 2.66 -14.60
C GLU A 11 -5.92 3.27 -13.25
N PRO A 12 -7.22 3.35 -12.90
CA PRO A 12 -7.67 4.14 -11.77
C PRO A 12 -7.35 3.46 -10.45
N PHE A 13 -7.05 4.27 -9.44
CA PHE A 13 -6.81 3.80 -8.08
C PHE A 13 -7.14 4.90 -7.05
N ILE A 14 -7.08 4.52 -5.78
CA ILE A 14 -7.33 5.40 -4.63
C ILE A 14 -5.99 5.83 -4.04
N GLY A 15 -5.68 7.13 -4.03
CA GLY A 15 -4.48 7.70 -3.39
C GLY A 15 -4.57 7.71 -1.86
N THR A 16 -5.70 8.19 -1.32
CA THR A 16 -5.96 8.26 0.11
C THR A 16 -6.98 7.22 0.60
N ILE A 17 -6.54 6.24 1.38
CA ILE A 17 -7.43 5.31 2.10
C ILE A 17 -6.78 4.82 3.39
N GLY A 18 -7.58 4.70 4.46
CA GLY A 18 -7.07 4.26 5.75
C GLY A 18 -8.11 4.26 6.85
N VAL A 19 -7.67 4.02 8.08
CA VAL A 19 -8.50 3.96 9.29
C VAL A 19 -8.01 4.98 10.32
N SER A 20 -8.84 5.32 11.30
CA SER A 20 -8.41 6.27 12.35
C SER A 20 -7.23 5.72 13.15
N PRO A 21 -6.18 6.51 13.39
CA PRO A 21 -5.19 6.21 14.41
C PRO A 21 -5.80 6.33 15.82
N GLU A 22 -5.04 5.94 16.84
CA GLU A 22 -5.51 5.86 18.23
C GLU A 22 -5.84 7.25 18.83
N ILE A 23 -4.95 8.24 18.65
CA ILE A 23 -4.97 9.49 19.46
C ILE A 23 -5.01 10.81 18.67
N GLU A 24 -4.52 10.86 17.44
CA GLU A 24 -4.31 12.12 16.71
C GLU A 24 -5.29 12.32 15.55
N ALA A 25 -5.62 13.58 15.28
CA ALA A 25 -6.22 13.97 14.00
C ALA A 25 -5.08 14.41 13.07
N ILE A 26 -4.83 13.62 12.04
CA ILE A 26 -3.72 13.82 11.12
C ILE A 26 -4.29 14.32 9.78
N SER A 27 -3.54 15.21 9.11
CA SER A 27 -3.89 15.72 7.78
C SER A 27 -4.11 14.55 6.80
N SER A 28 -5.07 14.70 5.88
CA SER A 28 -5.31 13.69 4.83
C SER A 28 -4.10 13.48 3.93
N LEU A 29 -3.21 14.47 3.80
CA LEU A 29 -1.97 14.41 3.00
C LEU A 29 -0.88 13.50 3.60
N GLN A 30 -1.05 13.04 4.84
CA GLN A 30 -0.01 12.27 5.54
C GLN A 30 -0.33 10.77 5.48
N PRO A 31 0.53 9.95 4.85
CA PRO A 31 0.48 8.51 5.02
C PRO A 31 1.22 8.04 6.27
N ASP A 32 0.80 6.93 6.85
CA ASP A 32 1.47 6.27 7.97
C ASP A 32 0.96 4.82 8.15
N TYR A 33 1.27 4.20 9.30
CA TYR A 33 0.83 2.86 9.68
C TYR A 33 -0.70 2.61 9.59
N TYR A 34 -1.50 3.67 9.59
CA TYR A 34 -2.97 3.60 9.48
C TYR A 34 -3.49 3.69 8.04
N GLY A 35 -2.61 3.78 7.03
CA GLY A 35 -2.96 4.12 5.64
C GLY A 35 -2.70 5.59 5.38
N GLY A 36 -3.70 6.32 4.86
CA GLY A 36 -3.55 7.74 4.51
C GLY A 36 -3.20 7.92 3.03
N ASN A 37 -2.53 9.03 2.70
CA ASN A 37 -2.13 9.39 1.33
C ASN A 37 -0.95 8.55 0.85
N MET A 38 -1.20 7.28 0.52
CA MET A 38 -0.13 6.34 0.16
C MET A 38 0.26 6.43 -1.32
N ASP A 39 -0.64 6.95 -2.15
CA ASP A 39 -0.47 7.15 -3.59
C ASP A 39 0.19 5.95 -4.26
N LEU A 40 -0.37 4.79 -3.97
CA LEU A 40 0.15 3.52 -4.43
C LEU A 40 -0.75 3.03 -5.56
N PRO A 41 -0.27 2.99 -6.83
CA PRO A 41 -1.16 2.69 -7.96
C PRO A 41 -1.77 1.27 -7.91
N ASP A 42 -1.24 0.39 -7.06
CA ASP A 42 -1.80 -0.94 -6.80
C ASP A 42 -3.07 -0.92 -5.92
N MET A 43 -3.43 0.24 -5.34
CA MET A 43 -4.69 0.49 -4.61
C MET A 43 -5.90 0.59 -5.55
N ALA A 44 -5.97 -0.37 -6.48
CA ALA A 44 -6.80 -0.36 -7.68
C ALA A 44 -7.94 -1.41 -7.57
N PRO A 45 -8.93 -1.36 -8.48
CA PRO A 45 -9.96 -2.39 -8.55
C PRO A 45 -9.37 -3.82 -8.61
N GLY A 46 -9.90 -4.71 -7.78
CA GLY A 46 -9.42 -6.09 -7.64
C GLY A 46 -8.40 -6.30 -6.52
N ALA A 47 -7.87 -5.23 -5.92
CA ALA A 47 -7.04 -5.31 -4.73
C ALA A 47 -7.87 -5.46 -3.45
N ILE A 48 -7.33 -6.20 -2.49
CA ILE A 48 -7.81 -6.26 -1.10
C ILE A 48 -6.74 -5.61 -0.22
N VAL A 49 -7.18 -4.76 0.70
CA VAL A 49 -6.28 -3.94 1.52
C VAL A 49 -6.62 -4.15 2.99
N TYR A 50 -5.59 -4.39 3.78
CA TYR A 50 -5.69 -4.69 5.20
C TYR A 50 -5.11 -3.53 6.00
N PHE A 51 -5.89 -3.00 6.94
CA PHE A 51 -5.48 -1.93 7.83
C PHE A 51 -5.48 -2.39 9.30
N PRO A 52 -4.48 -1.98 10.10
CA PRO A 52 -4.51 -2.22 11.55
C PRO A 52 -5.56 -1.34 12.22
N VAL A 53 -6.58 -1.96 12.81
CA VAL A 53 -7.62 -1.25 13.55
C VAL A 53 -7.09 -0.79 14.91
N GLN A 54 -6.96 0.53 15.09
CA GLN A 54 -6.50 1.15 16.34
C GLN A 54 -7.62 1.73 17.19
N LYS A 55 -8.83 1.84 16.62
CA LYS A 55 -9.98 2.48 17.27
C LYS A 55 -11.26 1.73 16.97
N ASP A 56 -12.19 1.72 17.93
CA ASP A 56 -13.48 1.07 17.76
C ASP A 56 -14.21 1.58 16.52
N GLY A 57 -14.69 0.63 15.72
CA GLY A 57 -15.35 0.90 14.45
C GLY A 57 -14.39 1.19 13.28
N ALA A 58 -13.07 1.17 13.50
CA ALA A 58 -12.00 1.52 12.56
C ALA A 58 -12.03 2.97 12.03
N LEU A 59 -13.22 3.51 11.74
CA LEU A 59 -13.44 4.84 11.19
C LEU A 59 -12.72 5.00 9.83
N LEU A 60 -13.06 4.10 8.89
CA LEU A 60 -12.54 4.09 7.53
C LEU A 60 -12.77 5.44 6.83
N PHE A 61 -11.75 5.95 6.16
CA PHE A 61 -11.82 7.10 5.26
C PHE A 61 -11.27 6.74 3.88
N VAL A 62 -11.75 7.43 2.85
CA VAL A 62 -11.37 7.22 1.44
C VAL A 62 -11.52 8.53 0.66
N GLY A 63 -10.62 8.79 -0.28
CA GLY A 63 -10.65 9.96 -1.16
C GLY A 63 -9.52 9.91 -2.19
N ASP A 64 -9.32 11.04 -2.86
CA ASP A 64 -8.16 11.26 -3.73
C ASP A 64 -7.99 10.20 -4.83
N CYS A 65 -8.96 10.11 -5.74
CA CYS A 65 -8.93 9.11 -6.80
C CYS A 65 -8.16 9.64 -8.01
N HIS A 66 -7.25 8.81 -8.52
CA HIS A 66 -6.40 9.15 -9.65
C HIS A 66 -6.78 8.30 -10.85
N ALA A 67 -6.80 8.86 -12.06
CA ALA A 67 -7.06 8.10 -13.28
C ALA A 67 -5.84 7.29 -13.74
N ILE A 68 -4.64 7.73 -13.38
CA ILE A 68 -3.34 7.09 -13.57
C ILE A 68 -2.28 7.87 -12.79
N GLN A 69 -1.24 7.18 -12.31
CA GLN A 69 -0.06 7.77 -11.67
C GLN A 69 1.19 6.96 -12.05
N GLY A 70 2.33 7.65 -12.21
CA GLY A 70 3.64 7.01 -12.30
C GLY A 70 4.28 6.80 -10.92
N ASP A 71 5.19 5.84 -10.81
CA ASP A 71 5.92 5.57 -9.57
C ASP A 71 6.64 6.82 -9.05
N GLY A 72 6.36 7.18 -7.79
CA GLY A 72 6.94 8.33 -7.09
C GLY A 72 6.15 9.62 -7.20
N GLU A 73 5.15 9.71 -8.07
CA GLU A 73 4.28 10.89 -8.21
C GLU A 73 5.07 12.21 -8.32
N VAL A 74 6.13 12.20 -9.15
CA VAL A 74 7.24 13.17 -9.08
C VAL A 74 6.85 14.65 -9.16
N SER A 75 5.72 15.00 -9.78
CA SER A 75 5.23 16.38 -9.88
C SER A 75 4.49 16.87 -8.64
N GLY A 76 4.17 15.98 -7.69
CA GLY A 76 3.37 16.30 -6.51
C GLY A 76 1.86 16.05 -6.66
N VAL A 77 1.40 15.64 -7.84
CA VAL A 77 0.00 15.31 -8.16
C VAL A 77 -0.03 14.28 -9.29
N ALA A 78 -1.09 13.48 -9.31
CA ALA A 78 -1.41 12.56 -10.39
C ALA A 78 -2.45 13.16 -11.36
N LEU A 79 -3.10 12.31 -12.17
CA LEU A 79 -4.29 12.73 -12.92
C LEU A 79 -5.52 12.67 -12.00
N GLU A 80 -5.70 13.73 -11.23
CA GLU A 80 -6.78 13.87 -10.24
C GLU A 80 -8.18 13.82 -10.86
N MET A 81 -9.10 13.09 -10.23
CA MET A 81 -10.49 13.00 -10.69
C MET A 81 -11.52 12.82 -9.57
N PRO A 82 -12.74 13.36 -9.72
CA PRO A 82 -13.87 12.88 -8.95
C PRO A 82 -14.21 11.44 -9.35
N ALA A 83 -14.53 10.58 -8.39
CA ALA A 83 -14.86 9.19 -8.63
C ALA A 83 -16.03 8.71 -7.75
N THR A 84 -16.68 7.64 -8.20
CA THR A 84 -17.59 6.83 -7.38
C THR A 84 -16.89 5.51 -7.10
N VAL A 85 -16.57 5.26 -5.83
CA VAL A 85 -15.85 4.05 -5.41
C VAL A 85 -16.85 3.08 -4.75
N THR A 86 -16.82 1.82 -5.18
CA THR A 86 -17.58 0.73 -4.52
C THR A 86 -16.60 -0.14 -3.76
N LEU A 87 -16.78 -0.24 -2.44
CA LEU A 87 -15.93 -1.02 -1.55
C LEU A 87 -16.76 -2.13 -0.89
N GLN A 88 -16.14 -3.30 -0.69
CA GLN A 88 -16.61 -4.30 0.26
C GLN A 88 -15.73 -4.22 1.51
N ILE A 89 -16.35 -4.12 2.68
CA ILE A 89 -15.65 -3.98 3.96
C ILE A 89 -15.98 -5.20 4.81
N ASP A 90 -14.95 -5.83 5.35
CA ASP A 90 -15.05 -6.96 6.27
C ASP A 90 -14.05 -6.80 7.43
N LEU A 91 -14.17 -7.63 8.47
CA LEU A 91 -13.39 -7.51 9.70
C LEU A 91 -12.75 -8.85 10.09
N ILE A 92 -11.41 -8.87 10.06
CA ILE A 92 -10.63 -9.98 10.57
C ILE A 92 -10.35 -9.76 12.06
N LYS A 93 -10.88 -10.65 12.91
CA LYS A 93 -10.66 -10.62 14.36
C LYS A 93 -9.34 -11.28 14.72
N ASN A 94 -8.71 -10.80 15.79
CA ASN A 94 -7.47 -11.37 16.36
C ASN A 94 -6.31 -11.48 15.36
N HIS A 95 -6.23 -10.56 14.41
CA HIS A 95 -5.16 -10.48 13.43
C HIS A 95 -4.41 -9.16 13.59
N ALA A 96 -3.21 -9.23 14.16
CA ALA A 96 -2.39 -8.05 14.40
C ALA A 96 -1.41 -7.84 13.24
N ILE A 97 -1.51 -6.68 12.60
CA ILE A 97 -0.53 -6.18 11.63
C ILE A 97 -0.04 -4.82 12.09
N ALA A 98 1.21 -4.47 11.77
CA ALA A 98 1.78 -3.17 12.17
C ALA A 98 1.62 -2.09 11.10
N TRP A 99 1.48 -2.49 9.84
CA TRP A 99 1.45 -1.62 8.66
C TRP A 99 0.41 -2.13 7.66
N PRO A 100 -0.07 -1.26 6.75
CA PRO A 100 -0.99 -1.67 5.71
C PRO A 100 -0.39 -2.79 4.84
N ARG A 101 -1.26 -3.73 4.48
CA ARG A 101 -0.94 -4.81 3.53
C ARG A 101 -1.92 -4.75 2.39
N LEU A 102 -1.50 -5.21 1.22
CA LEU A 102 -2.35 -5.30 0.05
C LEU A 102 -2.12 -6.64 -0.62
N GLU A 103 -3.17 -7.22 -1.19
CA GLU A 103 -3.04 -8.37 -2.09
C GLU A 103 -3.90 -8.20 -3.34
N THR A 104 -3.40 -8.76 -4.43
CA THR A 104 -4.11 -8.89 -5.71
C THR A 104 -4.30 -10.37 -6.03
N GLU A 105 -4.76 -10.68 -7.24
CA GLU A 105 -4.76 -12.06 -7.73
C GLU A 105 -3.35 -12.68 -7.76
N ASP A 106 -2.33 -11.87 -8.09
CA ASP A 106 -0.99 -12.36 -8.44
C ASP A 106 0.07 -12.24 -7.35
N PHE A 107 -0.07 -11.26 -6.45
CA PHE A 107 0.93 -10.94 -5.44
C PHE A 107 0.34 -10.45 -4.13
N VAL A 108 1.16 -10.49 -3.10
CA VAL A 108 0.93 -9.79 -1.83
C VAL A 108 1.99 -8.72 -1.65
N MET A 109 1.68 -7.67 -0.89
CA MET A 109 2.61 -6.61 -0.55
C MET A 109 2.37 -6.01 0.83
N THR A 110 3.43 -5.46 1.40
CA THR A 110 3.42 -4.67 2.63
C THR A 110 3.88 -3.26 2.33
N ILE A 111 3.24 -2.28 2.95
CA ILE A 111 3.44 -0.86 2.63
C ILE A 111 4.10 -0.18 3.83
N GLY A 112 5.24 0.46 3.60
CA GLY A 112 5.93 1.27 4.60
C GLY A 112 5.93 2.73 4.19
N CYS A 113 5.64 3.63 5.13
CA CYS A 113 5.67 5.06 4.89
C CYS A 113 6.54 5.80 5.91
N ALA A 114 7.57 6.50 5.43
CA ALA A 114 8.53 7.20 6.27
C ALA A 114 9.32 8.25 5.47
N ARG A 115 10.17 8.99 6.18
CA ARG A 115 11.32 9.69 5.59
C ARG A 115 12.56 9.34 6.42
N PRO A 116 13.71 9.08 5.80
CA PRO A 116 13.98 9.06 4.35
C PRO A 116 13.42 7.80 3.65
N LEU A 117 13.54 7.72 2.32
CA LEU A 117 12.90 6.68 1.49
C LEU A 117 13.38 5.25 1.83
N GLU A 118 14.65 5.12 2.21
CA GLU A 118 15.22 3.85 2.66
C GLU A 118 14.58 3.32 3.94
N ASP A 119 14.05 4.19 4.81
CA ASP A 119 13.31 3.75 5.99
C ASP A 119 11.91 3.23 5.62
N ALA A 120 11.26 3.86 4.64
CA ALA A 120 10.00 3.35 4.08
C ALA A 120 10.21 1.96 3.46
N ALA A 121 11.30 1.79 2.69
CA ALA A 121 11.67 0.49 2.12
C ALA A 121 12.02 -0.54 3.20
N ARG A 122 12.76 -0.19 4.25
CA ARG A 122 13.08 -1.08 5.38
C ARG A 122 11.82 -1.56 6.09
N ILE A 123 10.87 -0.67 6.33
CA ILE A 123 9.56 -1.01 6.92
C ILE A 123 8.86 -2.02 6.02
N ALA A 124 8.69 -1.68 4.73
CA ALA A 124 8.00 -2.55 3.78
C ALA A 124 8.61 -3.95 3.75
N TYR A 125 9.92 -4.07 3.51
CA TYR A 125 10.60 -5.37 3.46
C TYR A 125 10.54 -6.14 4.78
N ARG A 126 10.74 -5.48 5.92
CA ARG A 126 10.69 -6.17 7.22
C ARG A 126 9.30 -6.77 7.48
N GLU A 127 8.24 -6.03 7.17
CA GLU A 127 6.88 -6.54 7.33
C GLU A 127 6.58 -7.66 6.32
N LEU A 128 7.15 -7.61 5.10
CA LEU A 128 7.01 -8.69 4.12
C LEU A 128 7.72 -9.98 4.59
N VAL A 129 8.93 -9.85 5.13
CA VAL A 129 9.69 -10.98 5.70
C VAL A 129 8.89 -11.67 6.80
N ARG A 130 8.35 -10.88 7.73
CA ARG A 130 7.53 -11.41 8.83
C ARG A 130 6.26 -12.08 8.33
N TRP A 131 5.58 -11.47 7.37
CA TRP A 131 4.38 -12.07 6.80
C TRP A 131 4.71 -13.38 6.07
N PHE A 132 5.75 -13.39 5.24
CA PHE A 132 6.15 -14.58 4.50
C PHE A 132 6.58 -15.73 5.43
N ALA A 133 7.40 -15.44 6.45
CA ALA A 133 7.82 -16.42 7.44
C ALA A 133 6.66 -16.96 8.29
N ALA A 134 5.62 -16.16 8.55
CA ALA A 134 4.44 -16.61 9.29
C ALA A 134 3.57 -17.61 8.51
N GLU A 135 3.63 -17.57 7.17
CA GLU A 135 2.81 -18.42 6.27
C GLU A 135 3.57 -19.64 5.76
N LYS A 136 4.88 -19.73 5.99
CA LYS A 136 5.75 -20.79 5.50
C LYS A 136 6.49 -21.51 6.63
N PRO A 137 6.88 -22.77 6.45
CA PRO A 137 7.66 -23.52 7.43
C PRO A 137 9.15 -23.09 7.41
N MET A 138 9.42 -21.79 7.59
CA MET A 138 10.76 -21.20 7.60
C MET A 138 10.86 -20.07 8.63
N ASP A 139 12.07 -19.73 9.05
CA ASP A 139 12.29 -18.60 9.94
C ASP A 139 12.43 -17.26 9.18
N GLU A 140 12.47 -16.14 9.91
CA GLU A 140 12.60 -14.80 9.33
C GLU A 140 13.91 -14.62 8.54
N MET A 141 14.99 -15.31 8.91
CA MET A 141 16.28 -15.19 8.22
C MET A 141 16.27 -15.91 6.88
N GLU A 142 15.69 -17.10 6.82
CA GLU A 142 15.47 -17.83 5.57
C GLU A 142 14.51 -17.07 4.65
N ALA A 143 13.41 -16.54 5.20
CA ALA A 143 12.48 -15.68 4.45
C ALA A 143 13.19 -14.42 3.89
N TYR A 144 14.05 -13.78 4.69
CA TYR A 144 14.84 -12.63 4.24
C TYR A 144 15.79 -12.98 3.09
N MET A 145 16.52 -14.11 3.21
CA MET A 145 17.42 -14.59 2.17
C MET A 145 16.68 -15.01 0.89
N PHE A 146 15.44 -15.50 1.00
CA PHE A 146 14.59 -15.77 -0.15
C PHE A 146 14.09 -14.47 -0.81
N LEU A 147 13.53 -13.55 -0.02
CA LEU A 147 12.88 -12.35 -0.52
C LEU A 147 13.84 -11.40 -1.23
N THR A 148 15.11 -11.33 -0.83
CA THR A 148 16.12 -10.55 -1.58
C THR A 148 16.28 -11.02 -3.04
N GLN A 149 15.93 -12.28 -3.35
CA GLN A 149 15.96 -12.83 -4.71
C GLN A 149 14.61 -12.68 -5.44
N ALA A 150 13.50 -12.74 -4.71
CA ALA A 150 12.17 -12.94 -5.28
C ALA A 150 11.24 -11.73 -5.21
N ALA A 151 11.45 -10.83 -4.24
CA ALA A 151 10.58 -9.70 -4.01
C ALA A 151 10.75 -8.59 -5.05
N LYS A 152 9.74 -7.73 -5.14
CA LYS A 152 9.71 -6.52 -5.96
C LYS A 152 9.42 -5.32 -5.08
N VAL A 153 9.82 -4.15 -5.54
CA VAL A 153 9.53 -2.87 -4.89
C VAL A 153 8.63 -2.04 -5.81
N ARG A 154 7.67 -1.37 -5.20
CA ARG A 154 6.86 -0.32 -5.81
C ARG A 154 7.09 0.97 -5.04
N LEU A 155 7.38 2.04 -5.76
CA LEU A 155 7.42 3.38 -5.17
C LEU A 155 6.05 4.02 -5.39
N GLY A 156 5.33 4.32 -4.31
CA GLY A 156 4.04 5.01 -4.34
C GLY A 156 4.24 6.49 -4.63
N ASN A 157 4.36 7.30 -3.58
CA ASN A 157 4.84 8.69 -3.67
C ASN A 157 6.26 8.88 -3.08
N MET A 158 6.91 9.96 -3.53
CA MET A 158 8.09 10.54 -2.86
C MET A 158 7.99 12.06 -2.70
N VAL A 159 6.77 12.59 -2.62
CA VAL A 159 6.47 14.03 -2.59
C VAL A 159 5.80 14.47 -1.28
N ASP A 160 5.04 13.57 -0.68
CA ASP A 160 4.26 13.80 0.54
C ASP A 160 5.10 13.92 1.81
N PRO A 161 4.51 14.47 2.91
CA PRO A 161 5.14 14.55 4.22
C PRO A 161 5.87 13.27 4.68
N LYS A 162 5.37 12.08 4.32
CA LYS A 162 6.13 10.83 4.33
C LYS A 162 6.04 10.16 2.95
N TYR A 163 7.13 9.51 2.54
CA TYR A 163 7.17 8.75 1.29
C TYR A 163 6.66 7.34 1.52
N CYS A 164 6.02 6.73 0.52
CA CYS A 164 5.52 5.37 0.63
C CYS A 164 6.20 4.42 -0.36
N VAL A 165 6.65 3.28 0.17
CA VAL A 165 7.23 2.18 -0.59
C VAL A 165 6.47 0.91 -0.24
N ALA A 166 6.14 0.08 -1.23
CA ALA A 166 5.63 -1.25 -1.00
C ALA A 166 6.64 -2.31 -1.45
N ALA A 167 6.77 -3.37 -0.66
CA ALA A 167 7.53 -4.57 -1.00
C ALA A 167 6.54 -5.69 -1.30
N SER A 168 6.67 -6.33 -2.46
CA SER A 168 5.74 -7.36 -2.91
C SER A 168 6.43 -8.68 -3.26
N VAL A 169 5.68 -9.76 -3.22
CA VAL A 169 6.14 -11.09 -3.66
C VAL A 169 4.96 -11.85 -4.28
N SER A 170 5.24 -12.62 -5.33
CA SER A 170 4.19 -13.34 -6.06
C SER A 170 3.53 -14.42 -5.21
N LYS A 171 2.20 -14.52 -5.28
CA LYS A 171 1.39 -15.53 -4.60
C LYS A 171 1.76 -16.96 -4.98
N LYS A 172 2.38 -17.17 -6.15
CA LYS A 172 2.88 -18.51 -6.56
C LYS A 172 3.88 -19.11 -5.58
N TYR A 173 4.55 -18.29 -4.76
CA TYR A 173 5.47 -18.76 -3.73
C TYR A 173 4.76 -19.14 -2.43
N PHE A 174 3.47 -18.79 -2.26
CA PHE A 174 2.62 -19.24 -1.16
C PHE A 174 1.93 -20.57 -1.47
N SER A 175 1.65 -20.86 -2.73
CA SER A 175 1.12 -22.14 -3.19
C SER A 175 2.23 -23.20 -3.25
N GLY A 176 2.28 -24.07 -2.24
CA GLY A 176 3.22 -25.18 -2.12
C GLY A 176 3.14 -25.82 -0.76
#